data_AF-A0A965LTI8-F1
#
_entry.id   AF-A0A965LTI8-F1
#
_cell.length_a   1.000
_cell.length_b   1.000
_cell.length_c   1.000
_cell.angle_alpha   90.00
_cell.angle_beta   90.00
_cell.angle_gamma   90.00
#
_symmetry.space_group_name_H-M   'P 1'
#
loop_
_entity.id
_entity.type
_entity.pdbx_description
1 polymer ?
#
loop_
_entity_poly.entity_id
_entity_poly.type
_entity_poly.pdbx_seq_one_letter_code
_entity_poly.pdbx_strand_id
1 'polypeptide(L)' 'MAIEVTVNELASAIEHGGFVLDVRENDEWAQGHVPNAHHIPMNDVADRLDQLDDGARIFVICRSG' A
#
# COMPACT_ATOMS: atom_id res chain seq x y z
N MET A 1 -14.51 2.43 -5.22
CA MET A 1 -14.12 1.70 -6.45
C MET A 1 -12.62 1.88 -6.58
N ALA A 2 -11.85 0.80 -6.63
CA ALA A 2 -10.40 0.88 -6.81
C ALA A 2 -10.08 1.23 -8.27
N ILE A 3 -9.06 2.04 -8.50
CA ILE A 3 -8.55 2.38 -9.82
C ILE A 3 -7.15 1.79 -9.92
N GLU A 4 -6.91 0.97 -10.93
CA GLU A 4 -5.57 0.44 -11.20
C GLU A 4 -4.65 1.56 -11.67
N VAL A 5 -3.41 1.53 -11.21
CA VAL A 5 -2.35 2.45 -11.63
C VAL A 5 -1.14 1.65 -12.05
N THR A 6 -0.36 2.21 -12.96
CA THR A 6 0.93 1.65 -13.36
C THR A 6 1.97 1.85 -12.26
N VAL A 7 3.04 1.05 -12.31
CA VAL A 7 4.19 1.18 -11.40
C VAL A 7 4.82 2.59 -11.50
N ASN A 8 4.84 3.20 -12.69
CA ASN A 8 5.39 4.54 -12.88
C ASN A 8 4.53 5.62 -12.21
N GLU A 9 3.20 5.49 -12.28
CA GLU A 9 2.28 6.40 -11.59
C GLU A 9 2.40 6.27 -10.07
N LEU A 10 2.54 5.03 -9.57
CA LEU A 10 2.80 4.78 -8.16
C LEU A 10 4.14 5.37 -7.71
N ALA A 11 5.22 5.18 -8.49
CA ALA A 11 6.52 5.76 -8.21
C ALA A 11 6.46 7.30 -8.13
N SER A 12 5.79 7.93 -9.10
CA SER A 12 5.57 9.37 -9.08
C SER A 12 4.79 9.82 -7.84
N ALA A 13 3.73 9.09 -7.45
CA ALA A 13 2.98 9.41 -6.24
C ALA A 13 3.86 9.32 -4.97
N ILE A 14 4.72 8.32 -4.86
CA ILE A 14 5.65 8.16 -3.73
C ILE A 14 6.61 9.34 -3.64
N GLU A 15 7.16 9.80 -4.76
CA GLU A 15 8.05 10.98 -4.81
C GLU A 15 7.37 12.26 -4.28
N HIS A 16 6.05 12.35 -4.41
CA HIS A 16 5.24 13.48 -3.92
C HIS A 16 4.62 13.24 -2.54
N GLY A 17 5.08 12.22 -1.80
CA GLY A 17 4.63 11.93 -0.44
C GLY A 17 3.29 11.17 -0.36
N GLY A 18 2.92 10.45 -1.41
CA GLY A 18 1.72 9.61 -1.44
C GLY A 18 1.77 8.49 -0.40
N PHE A 19 0.64 8.20 0.24
CA PHE A 19 0.51 7.11 1.19
C PHE A 19 0.40 5.76 0.48
N VAL A 20 1.30 4.83 0.79
CA VAL A 20 1.33 3.49 0.21
C VAL A 20 1.04 2.46 1.29
N LEU A 21 0.01 1.64 1.07
CA LEU A 21 -0.34 0.49 1.88
C LEU A 21 0.08 -0.79 1.14
N ASP A 22 0.99 -1.56 1.73
CA ASP A 22 1.33 -2.91 1.27
C ASP A 22 0.50 -3.92 2.05
N VAL A 23 -0.32 -4.70 1.33
CA VAL A 23 -1.22 -5.71 1.92
C VAL A 23 -0.75 -7.14 1.69
N ARG A 24 0.47 -7.33 1.18
CA ARG A 24 1.09 -8.64 1.00
C ARG A 24 1.39 -9.33 2.32
N GLU A 25 1.65 -10.63 2.27
CA GLU A 25 1.98 -11.42 3.46
C GLU A 25 3.35 -11.02 4.06
N ASN A 26 3.57 -11.36 5.33
CA ASN A 26 4.78 -10.99 6.09
C ASN A 26 6.08 -11.47 5.44
N ASP A 27 6.08 -12.65 4.82
CA ASP A 27 7.23 -13.24 4.15
C ASP A 27 7.58 -12.51 2.84
N GLU A 28 6.58 -12.05 2.10
CA GLU A 28 6.77 -11.20 0.91
C GLU A 28 7.33 -9.83 1.30
N TRP A 29 6.80 -9.23 2.37
CA TRP A 29 7.29 -7.97 2.92
C TRP A 29 8.75 -8.06 3.36
N ALA A 30 9.12 -9.15 4.05
CA ALA A 30 10.49 -9.39 4.53
C ALA A 30 11.50 -9.61 3.38
N GLN A 31 11.06 -10.07 2.22
CA GLN A 31 11.90 -10.23 1.03
C GLN A 31 12.20 -8.90 0.31
N GLY A 32 11.41 -7.87 0.58
CA GLY A 32 11.61 -6.53 0.03
C GLY A 32 10.29 -5.78 -0.15
N HIS A 33 10.35 -4.48 0.10
CA HIS A 33 9.20 -3.59 0.02
C HIS A 33 9.61 -2.17 -0.34
N VAL A 34 8.63 -1.36 -0.73
CA VAL A 34 8.81 0.05 -1.04
C VAL A 34 9.17 0.79 0.26
N PRO A 35 10.25 1.61 0.28
CA PRO A 35 10.60 2.41 1.44
C PRO A 35 9.45 3.31 1.88
N ASN A 36 9.21 3.39 3.19
CA ASN A 36 8.13 4.17 3.82
C ASN A 36 6.70 3.70 3.51
N ALA A 37 6.52 2.55 2.85
CA ALA A 37 5.20 1.93 2.77
C ALA A 37 4.72 1.48 4.16
N HIS A 38 3.42 1.56 4.40
CA HIS A 38 2.78 1.01 5.58
C HIS A 38 2.37 -0.42 5.30
N HIS A 39 2.71 -1.35 6.20
CA HIS A 39 2.41 -2.77 6.01
C HIS A 39 1.26 -3.22 6.90
N ILE A 40 0.18 -3.69 6.27
CA ILE A 40 -0.94 -4.36 6.96
C ILE A 40 -1.37 -5.54 6.08
N PRO A 41 -1.08 -6.80 6.47
CA PRO A 41 -1.51 -7.96 5.70
C PRO A 41 -3.01 -7.91 5.40
N MET A 42 -3.42 -8.35 4.21
CA MET A 42 -4.81 -8.23 3.73
C MET A 42 -5.86 -8.70 4.76
N ASN A 43 -5.57 -9.80 5.47
CA ASN A 43 -6.47 -10.36 6.47
C ASN A 43 -6.64 -9.49 7.73
N ASP A 44 -5.68 -8.60 8.01
CA ASP A 44 -5.67 -7.70 9.17
C ASP A 44 -6.24 -6.31 8.84
N VAL A 45 -6.45 -5.97 7.56
CA VAL A 45 -6.83 -4.62 7.12
C VAL A 45 -8.15 -4.17 7.73
N ALA A 46 -9.16 -5.06 7.76
CA ALA A 46 -10.48 -4.73 8.28
C ALA A 46 -10.46 -4.33 9.76
N ASP A 47 -9.54 -4.92 10.54
CA ASP A 47 -9.40 -4.67 11.98
C ASP A 47 -8.49 -3.48 12.29
N ARG A 48 -7.79 -2.93 11.28
CA ARG A 48 -6.79 -1.85 11.42
C ARG A 48 -7.08 -0.64 10.54
N LEU A 49 -8.35 -0.43 10.18
CA LEU A 49 -8.79 0.71 9.38
C LEU A 49 -8.47 2.06 10.04
N ASP A 50 -8.37 2.09 11.37
CA ASP A 50 -7.97 3.27 12.16
C ASP A 50 -6.53 3.74 11.88
N GLN A 51 -5.70 2.89 11.28
CA GLN A 51 -4.34 3.22 10.87
C GLN A 51 -4.25 3.82 9.46
N LEU A 52 -5.37 3.83 8.72
CA LEU A 52 -5.43 4.38 7.38
C LEU A 52 -5.90 5.84 7.43
N ASP A 53 -5.21 6.70 6.67
CA ASP A 53 -5.62 8.09 6.50
C ASP A 53 -6.87 8.16 5.61
N ASP A 54 -8.02 8.48 6.23
CA ASP A 54 -9.33 8.50 5.58
C ASP A 54 -9.56 9.73 4.67
N GLY A 55 -8.66 10.72 4.74
CA GLY A 55 -8.70 11.94 3.94
C GLY A 55 -7.80 11.93 2.70
N ALA A 56 -6.87 10.97 2.60
CA ALA A 56 -5.87 10.90 1.55
C ALA A 56 -6.16 9.81 0.50
N ARG A 57 -5.62 10.00 -0.70
CA ARG A 57 -5.60 8.92 -1.72
C ARG A 57 -4.64 7.83 -1.24
N ILE A 58 -5.16 6.63 -1.00
CA ILE A 58 -4.38 5.45 -0.62
C ILE A 58 -3.96 4.69 -1.88
N PHE A 59 -2.67 4.42 -2.02
CA PHE A 59 -2.14 3.50 -3.01
C PHE A 59 -1.94 2.13 -2.36
N VAL A 60 -2.38 1.05 -3.01
CA VAL A 60 -2.32 -0.30 -2.43
C VAL A 60 -1.41 -1.17 -3.29
N ILE A 61 -0.49 -1.91 -2.64
CA ILE A 61 0.33 -2.95 -3.27
C ILE A 61 -0.21 -4.31 -2.81
N CYS A 62 -0.58 -5.15 -3.76
CA CYS A 62 -1.06 -6.52 -3.53
C CYS A 62 -0.21 -7.53 -4.33
N ARG A 63 -0.35 -8.82 -4.04
CA ARG A 63 0.32 -9.90 -4.79
C ARG A 63 -0.11 -9.97 -6.26
N SER A 64 -1.36 -9.62 -6.56
CA SER A 64 -1.96 -9.74 -7.90
C SER A 64 -1.67 -8.57 -8.84
N GLY A 65 -1.01 -7.51 -8.36
CA GLY A 65 -1.08 -6.18 -8.94
C GLY A 65 -1.92 -5.27 -8.06
#